data_AF-A0A2V7VAT6-F1
#
_entry.id   AF-A0A2V7VAT6-F1
#
_cell.length_a   1.000
_cell.length_b   1.000
_cell.length_c   1.000
_cell.angle_alpha   90.00
_cell.angle_beta   90.00
_cell.angle_gamma   90.00
#
_symmetry.space_group_name_H-M   'P 1'
#
loop_
_entity.id
_entity.type
_entity.pdbx_description
1 polymer ?
#
loop_
_entity_poly.entity_id
_entity_poly.type
_entity_poly.pdbx_seq_one_letter_code
_entity_poly.pdbx_strand_id
1 'polypeptide(L)'
;MGVAKRAKPLPALDTSPSRYIMKVDRTTGVEVPGPIDPEELLVHAHRDNHPVEIAAQFAASRFIQLTGNEALVKRGLKAVDRLGGLVGETVEWVTGSRTRGRQARKLLGVTSRDVAFRFRETTHLSEKEVKARVGELQKEARARLDARGRNPRLHVLLTGATGFLGKEVLAQAAGDRRIEAVVAVVRPEALRDPKTKEIVKVLSPRQRGALLLKRLRITGAAARKFRFVEGDIEKPLFGIAEADRKRLRASLTHVIHCAASVSFDDPYETSFRANVLGCRNALAFSRSVQEAEGSRFVCHVAIETSYIHGRRKRTIAQESALAFPPHFYNNFYELTKAMASIETDRALIQEGLRVTQLLPSIVIGHSRTGNNRGDTKVVNAPINAFGRAKEALESLGGDLADRARGWLVGTIATAFPADRSAELNLVPVDRVAAGILAALHTPEAIGARVHLATDNRIRSEDVMRITREELGVNVRLADPTLTRNLTLPVVKAVLLAMNEPKLARVLEKLGTIFGVYGEWGQPIHDVGNDVRLLGLPIRRPDTAGAFRMLCRHNKHVQEFGRVRDPDEVARRERAWEEAIDAIEFETGRQVASVAASEFRRLLGARIDLKSFRVRH
;
A
#
# COMPACT_ATOMS: atom_id res chain seq x y z
N MET A 1 -31.88 -31.80 -30.59
CA MET A 1 -31.46 -30.38 -30.52
C MET A 1 -32.06 -29.73 -29.28
N GLY A 2 -31.32 -29.70 -28.18
CA GLY A 2 -31.74 -29.02 -26.95
C GLY A 2 -31.03 -27.67 -26.85
N VAL A 3 -31.78 -26.58 -27.03
CA VAL A 3 -31.26 -25.21 -26.94
C VAL A 3 -30.84 -24.95 -25.49
N ALA A 4 -29.53 -24.87 -25.24
CA ALA A 4 -28.98 -24.43 -23.97
C ALA A 4 -29.48 -23.00 -23.69
N LYS A 5 -30.35 -22.85 -22.70
CA LYS A 5 -30.76 -21.54 -22.18
C LYS A 5 -29.49 -20.80 -21.73
N ARG A 6 -29.08 -19.78 -22.51
CA ARG A 6 -28.03 -18.83 -22.12
C ARG A 6 -28.41 -18.28 -20.74
N ALA A 7 -27.56 -18.53 -19.75
CA ALA A 7 -27.68 -17.92 -18.44
C ALA A 7 -27.78 -16.40 -18.61
N LYS A 8 -28.76 -15.76 -17.96
CA LYS A 8 -28.87 -14.30 -17.94
C LYS A 8 -27.52 -13.72 -17.48
N PRO A 9 -26.95 -12.71 -18.18
CA PRO A 9 -25.77 -12.03 -17.70
C PRO A 9 -26.06 -11.46 -16.31
N LEU A 10 -25.14 -11.66 -15.36
CA LEU A 10 -25.19 -11.02 -14.06
C LEU A 10 -25.33 -9.50 -14.27
N PRO A 11 -26.14 -8.78 -13.47
CA PRO A 11 -26.25 -7.33 -13.58
C PRO A 11 -24.85 -6.71 -13.50
N ALA A 12 -24.59 -5.71 -14.33
CA ALA A 12 -23.33 -4.99 -14.32
C ALA A 12 -23.04 -4.49 -12.91
N LEU A 13 -21.83 -4.77 -12.41
CA LEU A 13 -21.41 -4.31 -11.09
C LEU A 13 -21.37 -2.77 -11.12
N ASP A 14 -22.19 -2.13 -10.30
CA ASP A 14 -22.12 -0.68 -10.13
C ASP A 14 -20.83 -0.33 -9.37
N THR A 15 -19.87 0.22 -10.11
CA THR A 15 -18.59 0.69 -9.57
C THR A 15 -18.55 2.20 -9.37
N SER A 16 -19.69 2.89 -9.49
CA SER A 16 -19.77 4.34 -9.36
C SER A 16 -19.32 4.82 -7.97
N PRO A 17 -18.39 5.79 -7.89
CA PRO A 17 -18.07 6.49 -6.65
C PRO A 17 -19.28 7.17 -6.00
N SER A 18 -20.32 7.49 -6.79
CA SER A 18 -21.51 8.22 -6.32
C SER A 18 -22.28 7.50 -5.22
N ARG A 19 -22.07 6.18 -5.02
CA ARG A 19 -22.61 5.42 -3.86
C ARG A 19 -22.00 5.84 -2.52
N TYR A 20 -20.77 6.37 -2.55
CA TYR A 20 -19.95 6.67 -1.37
C TYR A 20 -19.70 8.17 -1.21
N ILE A 21 -19.64 8.89 -2.33
CA ILE A 21 -19.18 10.26 -2.40
C ILE A 21 -20.27 11.08 -3.10
N MET A 22 -20.56 12.24 -2.55
CA MET A 22 -21.43 13.24 -3.17
C MET A 22 -20.60 14.43 -3.67
N LYS A 23 -21.06 14.99 -4.77
CA LYS A 23 -20.57 16.25 -5.34
C LYS A 23 -21.39 17.37 -4.70
N VAL A 24 -20.76 18.38 -4.11
CA VAL A 24 -21.46 19.48 -3.41
C VAL A 24 -21.02 20.83 -3.94
N ASP A 25 -21.95 21.77 -4.08
CA ASP A 25 -21.63 23.15 -4.40
C ASP A 25 -20.91 23.79 -3.21
N ARG A 26 -19.81 24.52 -3.46
CA ARG A 26 -18.94 25.07 -2.40
C ARG A 26 -19.58 26.21 -1.64
N THR A 27 -20.49 26.94 -2.28
CA THR A 27 -21.13 28.14 -1.74
C THR A 27 -22.36 27.77 -0.91
N THR A 28 -23.18 26.87 -1.45
CA THR A 28 -24.45 26.47 -0.85
C THR A 28 -24.34 25.19 0.00
N GLY A 29 -23.31 24.37 -0.23
CA GLY A 29 -23.15 23.05 0.40
C GLY A 29 -24.13 21.98 -0.10
N VAL A 30 -24.99 22.31 -1.07
CA VAL A 30 -26.04 21.42 -1.60
C VAL A 30 -25.45 20.40 -2.57
N GLU A 31 -26.00 19.19 -2.57
CA GLU A 31 -25.60 18.12 -3.50
C GLU A 31 -25.91 18.52 -4.95
N VAL A 32 -24.90 18.41 -5.81
CA VAL A 32 -25.01 18.62 -7.25
C VAL A 32 -25.21 17.25 -7.91
N PRO A 33 -26.36 17.01 -8.57
CA PRO A 33 -26.63 15.73 -9.21
C PRO A 33 -25.73 15.51 -10.43
N GLY A 34 -25.31 14.26 -10.64
CA GLY A 34 -24.52 13.86 -11.80
C GLY A 34 -23.52 12.74 -11.50
N PRO A 35 -22.96 12.10 -12.52
CA PRO A 35 -21.92 11.10 -12.34
C PRO A 35 -20.64 11.74 -11.77
N ILE A 36 -19.94 10.97 -10.95
CA ILE A 36 -18.59 11.29 -10.48
C ILE A 36 -17.64 10.36 -11.22
N ASP A 37 -16.79 10.94 -12.05
CA ASP A 37 -15.68 10.21 -12.65
C ASP A 37 -14.62 9.97 -11.55
N PRO A 38 -14.19 8.71 -11.30
CA PRO A 38 -13.15 8.41 -10.32
C PRO A 38 -11.87 9.24 -10.48
N GLU A 39 -11.49 9.63 -11.70
CA GLU A 39 -10.31 10.47 -11.94
C GLU A 39 -10.46 11.85 -11.29
N GLU A 40 -11.68 12.41 -11.23
CA GLU A 40 -11.96 13.69 -10.52
C GLU A 40 -11.72 13.61 -9.02
N LEU A 41 -11.45 12.43 -8.46
CA LEU A 41 -11.19 12.24 -7.03
C LEU A 41 -9.69 12.07 -6.73
N LEU A 42 -8.84 12.17 -7.76
CA LEU A 42 -7.40 12.04 -7.64
C LEU A 42 -6.68 13.38 -7.74
N VAL A 43 -5.58 13.52 -7.00
CA VAL A 43 -4.78 14.75 -6.93
C VAL A 43 -4.36 15.25 -8.31
N HIS A 44 -3.97 14.37 -9.24
CA HIS A 44 -3.47 14.77 -10.56
C HIS A 44 -4.54 15.45 -11.43
N ALA A 45 -5.82 15.05 -11.31
CA ALA A 45 -6.91 15.73 -12.00
C ALA A 45 -7.13 17.17 -11.50
N HIS A 46 -6.58 17.51 -10.33
CA HIS A 46 -6.61 18.85 -9.74
C HIS A 46 -5.23 19.54 -9.71
N ARG A 47 -4.18 18.87 -10.22
CA ARG A 47 -2.80 19.38 -10.15
C ARG A 47 -2.11 19.65 -11.47
N ASP A 48 -2.71 19.32 -12.62
CA ASP A 48 -2.01 19.51 -13.89
C ASP A 48 -2.85 20.28 -14.91
N ASN A 49 -2.40 21.52 -15.15
CA ASN A 49 -2.21 22.19 -16.44
C ASN A 49 -1.29 23.38 -16.10
N HIS A 50 0.01 23.44 -16.42
CA HIS A 50 0.55 23.52 -17.78
C HIS A 50 2.07 23.21 -17.85
N PRO A 51 2.54 22.40 -18.83
CA PRO A 51 3.97 22.26 -19.15
C PRO A 51 4.62 23.59 -19.61
N VAL A 52 3.81 24.51 -20.13
CA VAL A 52 4.24 25.81 -20.67
C VAL A 52 4.68 26.77 -19.56
N GLU A 53 3.98 26.75 -18.43
CA GLU A 53 4.29 27.61 -17.28
C GLU A 53 5.60 27.18 -16.60
N ILE A 54 5.86 25.86 -16.56
CA ILE A 54 7.09 25.28 -16.03
C ILE A 54 8.26 25.51 -16.99
N ALA A 55 8.04 25.40 -18.30
CA ALA A 55 9.03 25.77 -19.30
C ALA A 55 9.38 27.27 -19.22
N ALA A 56 8.39 28.14 -18.99
CA ALA A 56 8.58 29.57 -18.75
C ALA A 56 9.32 29.85 -17.44
N GLN A 57 9.03 29.14 -16.35
CA GLN A 57 9.74 29.24 -15.07
C GLN A 57 11.18 28.72 -15.17
N PHE A 58 11.43 27.66 -15.95
CA PHE A 58 12.77 27.13 -16.20
C PHE A 58 13.61 28.09 -17.07
N ALA A 59 13.03 28.64 -18.13
CA ALA A 59 13.65 29.69 -18.94
C ALA A 59 13.94 30.94 -18.11
N ALA A 60 12.99 31.36 -17.27
CA ALA A 60 13.14 32.44 -16.31
C ALA A 60 14.26 32.19 -15.29
N SER A 61 14.35 30.98 -14.74
CA SER A 61 15.41 30.58 -13.80
C SER A 61 16.79 30.64 -14.44
N ARG A 62 16.93 30.16 -15.69
CA ARG A 62 18.17 30.30 -16.47
C ARG A 62 18.50 31.73 -16.84
N PHE A 63 17.48 32.54 -17.15
CA PHE A 63 17.65 33.96 -17.47
C PHE A 63 18.07 34.78 -16.25
N ILE A 64 17.55 34.47 -15.05
CA ILE A 64 17.97 35.10 -13.78
C ILE A 64 19.43 34.78 -13.46
N GLN A 65 19.85 33.52 -13.66
CA GLN A 65 21.25 33.11 -13.45
C GLN A 65 22.23 33.81 -14.40
N LEU A 66 21.78 34.21 -15.59
CA LEU A 66 22.61 34.90 -16.58
C LEU A 66 22.57 36.43 -16.49
N THR A 67 21.47 37.03 -15.99
CA THR A 67 21.22 38.48 -16.10
C THR A 67 20.95 39.20 -14.77
N GLY A 68 20.70 38.47 -13.67
CA GLY A 68 20.50 39.03 -12.33
C GLY A 68 19.25 39.90 -12.13
N ASN A 69 18.37 40.05 -13.13
CA ASN A 69 17.26 41.02 -13.08
C ASN A 69 15.91 40.35 -12.71
N GLU A 70 15.67 40.15 -11.41
CA GLU A 70 14.46 39.50 -10.88
C GLU A 70 13.15 40.24 -11.17
N ALA A 71 13.21 41.57 -11.32
CA ALA A 71 12.02 42.42 -11.43
C ALA A 71 11.29 42.28 -12.78
N LEU A 72 12.04 41.93 -13.84
CA LEU A 72 11.51 41.80 -15.20
C LEU A 72 10.82 40.43 -15.40
N VAL A 73 11.37 39.39 -14.77
CA VAL A 73 10.81 38.04 -14.76
C VAL A 73 9.50 37.97 -13.97
N LYS A 74 9.41 38.63 -12.81
CA LYS A 74 8.17 38.75 -12.04
C LYS A 74 7.03 39.43 -12.82
N ARG A 75 7.34 40.33 -13.77
CA ARG A 75 6.35 40.96 -14.64
C ARG A 75 5.90 40.04 -15.77
N GLY A 76 6.82 39.27 -16.37
CA GLY A 76 6.51 38.29 -17.41
C GLY A 76 5.59 37.17 -16.93
N LEU A 77 5.86 36.60 -15.74
CA LEU A 77 5.02 35.54 -15.16
C LEU A 77 3.61 36.04 -14.81
N LYS A 78 3.50 37.25 -14.24
CA LYS A 78 2.18 37.89 -13.96
C LYS A 78 1.39 38.22 -15.23
N ALA A 79 2.05 38.42 -16.37
CA ALA A 79 1.36 38.66 -17.65
C ALA A 79 0.76 37.37 -18.22
N VAL A 80 1.44 36.22 -18.05
CA VAL A 80 0.96 34.90 -18.48
C VAL A 80 -0.27 34.47 -17.67
N ASP A 81 -0.28 34.67 -16.35
CA ASP A 81 -1.43 34.40 -15.49
C ASP A 81 -2.68 35.21 -15.87
N ARG A 82 -2.49 36.48 -16.27
CA ARG A 82 -3.61 37.35 -16.69
C ARG A 82 -4.16 36.98 -18.07
N LEU A 83 -3.32 36.46 -18.97
CA LEU A 83 -3.73 36.04 -20.31
C LEU A 83 -4.67 34.82 -20.27
N GLY A 84 -4.47 33.87 -19.35
CA GLY A 84 -5.30 32.66 -19.25
C GLY A 84 -6.78 32.95 -18.93
N GLY A 85 -7.05 33.92 -18.04
CA GLY A 85 -8.41 34.34 -17.68
C GLY A 85 -9.12 35.13 -18.79
N LEU A 86 -8.42 36.09 -19.40
CA LEU A 86 -8.94 36.98 -20.44
C LEU A 86 -9.28 36.26 -21.75
N VAL A 87 -8.48 35.27 -22.14
CA VAL A 87 -8.72 34.49 -23.38
C VAL A 87 -10.00 33.67 -23.27
N GLY A 88 -10.28 33.10 -22.08
CA GLY A 88 -11.52 32.35 -21.83
C GLY A 88 -12.78 33.21 -21.93
N GLU A 89 -12.75 34.41 -21.36
CA GLU A 89 -13.87 35.38 -21.41
C GLU A 89 -14.09 35.94 -22.82
N THR A 90 -13.01 36.21 -23.55
CA THR A 90 -13.08 36.74 -24.91
C THR A 90 -13.64 35.72 -25.89
N VAL A 91 -13.27 34.44 -25.78
CA VAL A 91 -13.83 33.36 -26.62
C VAL A 91 -15.32 33.15 -26.36
N GLU A 92 -15.76 33.28 -25.09
CA GLU A 92 -17.18 33.22 -24.71
C GLU A 92 -17.98 34.39 -25.30
N TRP A 93 -17.43 35.60 -25.25
CA TRP A 93 -18.04 36.80 -25.82
C TRP A 93 -18.12 36.75 -27.35
N VAL A 94 -17.04 36.35 -28.03
CA VAL A 94 -16.98 36.30 -29.51
C VAL A 94 -17.82 35.16 -30.09
N THR A 95 -17.86 34.00 -29.44
CA THR A 95 -18.54 32.82 -30.00
C THR A 95 -19.98 32.63 -29.49
N GLY A 96 -20.39 33.38 -28.47
CA GLY A 96 -21.67 33.22 -27.77
C GLY A 96 -21.82 31.85 -27.07
N SER A 97 -20.79 30.99 -27.09
CA SER A 97 -20.85 29.62 -26.64
C SER A 97 -20.10 29.43 -25.33
N ARG A 98 -20.86 29.34 -24.24
CA ARG A 98 -20.36 28.91 -22.92
C ARG A 98 -19.68 27.55 -22.91
N THR A 99 -19.87 26.73 -23.94
CA THR A 99 -19.24 25.42 -24.08
C THR A 99 -17.83 25.54 -24.65
N ARG A 100 -17.62 26.45 -25.62
CA ARG A 100 -16.30 26.74 -26.20
C ARG A 100 -15.42 27.56 -25.26
N GLY A 101 -15.98 28.53 -24.54
CA GLY A 101 -15.23 29.24 -23.47
C GLY A 101 -14.82 28.30 -22.34
N ARG A 102 -15.68 27.37 -21.92
CA ARG A 102 -15.30 26.28 -21.00
C ARG A 102 -14.22 25.36 -21.57
N GLN A 103 -14.26 25.01 -22.86
CA GLN A 103 -13.18 24.23 -23.50
C GLN A 103 -11.87 25.01 -23.52
N ALA A 104 -11.88 26.31 -23.81
CA ALA A 104 -10.69 27.16 -23.79
C ALA A 104 -10.11 27.31 -22.38
N ARG A 105 -10.95 27.55 -21.35
CA ARG A 105 -10.54 27.57 -19.93
C ARG A 105 -10.00 26.22 -19.46
N LYS A 106 -10.59 25.11 -19.92
CA LYS A 106 -10.11 23.74 -19.68
C LYS A 106 -8.76 23.47 -20.37
N LEU A 107 -8.56 23.99 -21.59
CA LEU A 107 -7.29 23.92 -22.31
C LEU A 107 -6.19 24.76 -21.63
N LEU A 108 -6.56 25.87 -21.00
CA LEU A 108 -5.66 26.83 -20.33
C LEU A 108 -5.49 26.57 -18.82
N GLY A 109 -6.11 25.52 -18.26
CA GLY A 109 -5.95 25.15 -16.84
C GLY A 109 -6.67 26.05 -15.82
N VAL A 110 -7.40 27.07 -16.26
CA VAL A 110 -8.17 27.97 -15.39
C VAL A 110 -9.54 27.36 -15.12
N THR A 111 -9.61 26.37 -14.24
CA THR A 111 -10.90 25.90 -13.70
C THR A 111 -10.97 26.15 -12.19
N SER A 112 -11.49 27.31 -11.79
CA SER A 112 -12.15 27.42 -10.50
C SER A 112 -13.40 26.54 -10.55
N ARG A 113 -13.35 25.34 -9.99
CA ARG A 113 -14.57 24.52 -9.84
C ARG A 113 -15.28 24.96 -8.56
N ASP A 114 -16.51 25.46 -8.69
CA ASP A 114 -17.43 25.82 -7.59
C ASP A 114 -17.95 24.60 -6.80
N VAL A 115 -17.24 23.47 -6.87
CA VAL A 115 -17.70 22.17 -6.41
C VAL A 115 -16.64 21.52 -5.52
N ALA A 116 -17.09 20.95 -4.40
CA ALA A 116 -16.31 20.11 -3.50
C ALA A 116 -16.91 18.69 -3.46
N PHE A 117 -16.21 17.78 -2.78
CA PHE A 117 -16.67 16.41 -2.59
C PHE A 117 -16.74 16.11 -1.11
N ARG A 118 -17.75 15.32 -0.73
CA ARG A 118 -17.94 14.84 0.65
C ARG A 118 -18.32 13.37 0.61
N PHE A 119 -17.99 12.64 1.66
CA PHE A 119 -18.56 11.32 1.84
C PHE A 119 -20.06 11.45 2.10
N ARG A 120 -20.82 10.48 1.58
CA ARG A 120 -22.21 10.33 1.97
C ARG A 120 -22.27 9.92 3.43
N GLU A 121 -23.25 10.46 4.14
CA GLU A 121 -23.57 10.02 5.49
C GLU A 121 -23.78 8.50 5.49
N THR A 122 -23.10 7.84 6.42
CA THR A 122 -23.17 6.39 6.57
C THR A 122 -24.35 5.97 7.43
N THR A 123 -24.89 6.90 8.22
CA THR A 123 -25.99 6.67 9.14
C THR A 123 -26.67 8.00 9.49
N HIS A 124 -27.98 7.95 9.76
CA HIS A 124 -28.74 9.08 10.30
C HIS A 124 -28.85 9.03 11.83
N LEU A 125 -28.18 8.07 12.47
CA LEU A 125 -28.15 7.92 13.92
C LEU A 125 -27.26 8.99 14.56
N SER A 126 -27.68 9.46 15.73
CA SER A 126 -26.86 10.33 16.57
C SER A 126 -25.59 9.61 17.06
N GLU A 127 -24.56 10.37 17.42
CA GLU A 127 -23.32 9.82 18.00
C GLU A 127 -23.58 8.97 19.25
N LYS A 128 -24.58 9.36 20.07
CA LYS A 128 -25.00 8.61 21.26
C LYS A 128 -25.55 7.23 20.90
N GLU A 129 -26.40 7.15 19.88
CA GLU A 129 -26.96 5.88 19.40
C GLU A 129 -25.90 4.99 18.77
N VAL A 130 -25.00 5.57 17.97
CA VAL A 130 -23.83 4.86 17.41
C VAL A 130 -22.99 4.26 18.53
N LYS A 131 -22.65 5.05 19.55
CA LYS A 131 -21.87 4.59 20.70
C LYS A 131 -22.58 3.50 21.49
N ALA A 132 -23.90 3.61 21.69
CA ALA A 132 -24.69 2.58 22.35
C ALA A 132 -24.69 1.26 21.58
N ARG A 133 -24.92 1.31 20.26
CA ARG A 133 -24.85 0.11 19.38
C ARG A 133 -23.48 -0.54 19.43
N VAL A 134 -22.41 0.24 19.28
CA VAL A 134 -21.04 -0.27 19.37
C VAL A 134 -20.79 -0.91 20.73
N GLY A 135 -21.25 -0.30 21.83
CA GLY A 135 -21.13 -0.87 23.18
C GLY A 135 -21.79 -2.23 23.34
N GLU A 136 -23.00 -2.42 22.80
CA GLU A 136 -23.66 -3.74 22.80
C GLU A 136 -22.89 -4.77 21.97
N LEU A 137 -22.40 -4.39 20.78
CA LEU A 137 -21.59 -5.28 19.94
C LEU A 137 -20.28 -5.70 20.64
N GLN A 138 -19.64 -4.78 21.36
CA GLN A 138 -18.45 -5.05 22.17
C GLN A 138 -18.77 -6.04 23.31
N LYS A 139 -19.89 -5.85 24.01
CA LYS A 139 -20.36 -6.74 25.08
C LYS A 139 -20.68 -8.15 24.58
N GLU A 140 -21.34 -8.26 23.42
CA GLU A 140 -21.62 -9.54 22.78
C GLU A 140 -20.33 -10.26 22.37
N ALA A 141 -19.38 -9.56 21.74
CA ALA A 141 -18.08 -10.12 21.39
C ALA A 141 -17.31 -10.61 22.63
N ARG A 142 -17.31 -9.80 23.70
CA ARG A 142 -16.71 -10.15 25.00
C ARG A 142 -17.31 -11.43 25.56
N ALA A 143 -18.63 -11.52 25.67
CA ALA A 143 -19.31 -12.71 26.16
C ALA A 143 -18.99 -13.97 25.33
N ARG A 144 -18.92 -13.84 23.99
CA ARG A 144 -18.56 -14.96 23.11
C ARG A 144 -17.11 -15.39 23.22
N LEU A 145 -16.20 -14.46 23.48
CA LEU A 145 -14.79 -14.77 23.72
C LEU A 145 -14.60 -15.42 25.09
N ASP A 146 -15.24 -14.88 26.14
CA ASP A 146 -15.14 -15.37 27.52
C ASP A 146 -15.74 -16.77 27.69
N ALA A 147 -16.82 -17.08 26.94
CA ALA A 147 -17.42 -18.42 26.88
C ALA A 147 -16.43 -19.52 26.38
N ARG A 148 -15.28 -19.13 25.82
CA ARG A 148 -14.21 -20.07 25.39
C ARG A 148 -13.17 -20.34 26.48
N GLY A 149 -13.34 -19.75 27.67
CA GLY A 149 -12.46 -19.90 28.81
C GLY A 149 -11.17 -19.08 28.72
N ARG A 150 -10.30 -19.27 29.72
CA ARG A 150 -9.09 -18.45 29.94
C ARG A 150 -8.06 -18.52 28.79
N ASN A 151 -8.01 -19.63 28.06
CA ASN A 151 -7.15 -19.84 26.90
C ASN A 151 -8.01 -20.10 25.65
N PRO A 152 -8.59 -19.04 25.06
CA PRO A 152 -9.53 -19.20 23.95
C PRO A 152 -8.81 -19.79 22.74
N ARG A 153 -9.23 -20.99 22.33
CA ARG A 153 -8.76 -21.68 21.10
C ARG A 153 -9.48 -21.12 19.89
N LEU A 154 -8.86 -20.18 19.19
CA LEU A 154 -9.48 -19.45 18.08
C LEU A 154 -9.41 -20.20 16.76
N HIS A 155 -10.49 -20.11 16.00
CA HIS A 155 -10.61 -20.60 14.63
C HIS A 155 -10.77 -19.39 13.71
N VAL A 156 -9.79 -19.17 12.85
CA VAL A 156 -9.64 -17.94 12.06
C VAL A 156 -9.75 -18.26 10.57
N LEU A 157 -10.51 -17.46 9.83
CA LEU A 157 -10.47 -17.45 8.37
C LEU A 157 -9.57 -16.30 7.93
N LEU A 158 -8.59 -16.55 7.08
CA LEU A 158 -7.66 -15.54 6.57
C LEU A 158 -7.80 -15.39 5.05
N THR A 159 -8.12 -14.20 4.59
CA THR A 159 -7.93 -13.85 3.17
C THR A 159 -6.54 -13.24 2.97
N GLY A 160 -5.97 -13.37 1.78
CA GLY A 160 -4.70 -12.72 1.45
C GLY A 160 -3.45 -13.42 2.02
N ALA A 161 -3.60 -14.67 2.46
CA ALA A 161 -2.54 -15.48 3.08
C ALA A 161 -1.26 -15.63 2.22
N THR A 162 -1.37 -15.51 0.89
CA THR A 162 -0.23 -15.59 -0.04
C THR A 162 0.45 -14.24 -0.28
N GLY A 163 -0.12 -13.14 0.21
CA GLY A 163 0.45 -11.79 0.10
C GLY A 163 1.44 -11.48 1.21
N PHE A 164 2.14 -10.35 1.11
CA PHE A 164 3.19 -9.95 2.05
C PHE A 164 2.75 -10.03 3.52
N LEU A 165 1.72 -9.26 3.89
CA LEU A 165 1.21 -9.21 5.26
C LEU A 165 0.58 -10.54 5.70
N GLY A 166 -0.16 -11.20 4.82
CA GLY A 166 -0.77 -12.50 5.13
C GLY A 166 0.25 -13.59 5.46
N LYS A 167 1.40 -13.61 4.79
CA LYS A 167 2.52 -14.53 5.11
C LYS A 167 3.07 -14.30 6.50
N GLU A 168 3.20 -13.04 6.92
CA GLU A 168 3.65 -12.70 8.27
C GLU A 168 2.63 -13.09 9.33
N VAL A 169 1.33 -12.86 9.05
CA VAL A 169 0.24 -13.32 9.93
C VAL A 169 0.28 -14.84 10.10
N LEU A 170 0.51 -15.62 9.03
CA LEU A 170 0.68 -17.08 9.14
C LEU A 170 1.89 -17.46 9.99
N ALA A 171 3.03 -16.78 9.81
CA ALA A 171 4.25 -17.06 10.55
C ALA A 171 4.08 -16.84 12.06
N GLN A 172 3.47 -15.72 12.46
CA GLN A 172 3.20 -15.43 13.87
C GLN A 172 2.10 -16.34 14.45
N ALA A 173 1.03 -16.60 13.68
CA ALA A 173 -0.05 -17.49 14.10
C ALA A 173 0.40 -18.94 14.33
N ALA A 174 1.46 -19.38 13.65
CA ALA A 174 2.02 -20.73 13.84
C ALA A 174 2.48 -20.95 15.28
N GLY A 175 3.16 -19.97 15.87
CA GLY A 175 3.64 -19.98 17.26
C GLY A 175 2.59 -19.60 18.30
N ASP A 176 1.50 -18.93 17.89
CA ASP A 176 0.47 -18.48 18.81
C ASP A 176 -0.40 -19.64 19.33
N ARG A 177 -0.31 -19.92 20.63
CA ARG A 177 -1.08 -20.99 21.30
C ARG A 177 -2.58 -20.68 21.42
N ARG A 178 -2.98 -19.42 21.26
CA ARG A 178 -4.39 -19.00 21.27
C ARG A 178 -5.06 -19.33 19.94
N ILE A 179 -4.29 -19.54 18.88
CA ILE A 179 -4.83 -19.90 17.56
C ILE A 179 -4.75 -21.42 17.39
N GLU A 180 -5.93 -22.04 17.34
CA GLU A 180 -6.09 -23.48 17.14
C GLU A 180 -6.06 -23.83 15.65
N ALA A 181 -6.75 -23.04 14.83
CA ALA A 181 -6.87 -23.30 13.40
C ALA A 181 -6.94 -22.01 12.57
N VAL A 182 -6.28 -22.04 11.41
CA VAL A 182 -6.36 -21.00 10.39
C VAL A 182 -6.80 -21.64 9.08
N VAL A 183 -7.94 -21.19 8.54
CA VAL A 183 -8.40 -21.54 7.20
C VAL A 183 -8.10 -20.38 6.26
N ALA A 184 -7.15 -20.57 5.36
CA ALA A 184 -6.76 -19.57 4.39
C ALA A 184 -7.54 -19.73 3.07
N VAL A 185 -8.16 -18.64 2.61
CA VAL A 185 -8.83 -18.59 1.30
C VAL A 185 -7.77 -18.26 0.24
N VAL A 186 -7.57 -19.19 -0.69
CA VAL A 186 -6.48 -19.12 -1.67
C VAL A 186 -6.99 -19.50 -3.06
N ARG A 187 -6.63 -18.69 -4.05
CA ARG A 187 -6.87 -18.99 -5.47
C ARG A 187 -5.89 -20.07 -5.97
N PRO A 188 -6.31 -20.97 -6.88
CA PRO A 188 -5.39 -21.84 -7.61
C PRO A 188 -4.31 -21.02 -8.33
N GLU A 189 -3.12 -21.60 -8.51
CA GLU A 189 -2.00 -20.91 -9.16
C GLU A 189 -1.54 -21.68 -10.41
N ALA A 190 -1.70 -21.06 -11.58
CA ALA A 190 -1.13 -21.58 -12.81
C ALA A 190 0.35 -21.17 -12.90
N LEU A 191 1.24 -22.15 -12.69
CA LEU A 191 2.66 -22.03 -12.97
C LEU A 191 2.85 -22.02 -14.48
N ARG A 192 3.54 -20.99 -14.97
CA ARG A 192 3.79 -20.80 -16.39
C ARG A 192 5.27 -20.85 -16.70
N ASP A 193 5.61 -21.38 -17.86
CA ASP A 193 6.98 -21.34 -18.35
C ASP A 193 7.42 -19.87 -18.52
N PRO A 194 8.57 -19.44 -17.97
CA PRO A 194 9.00 -18.06 -18.07
C PRO A 194 9.23 -17.56 -19.50
N LYS A 195 9.62 -18.44 -20.43
CA LYS A 195 9.90 -18.16 -21.84
C LYS A 195 8.63 -18.27 -22.70
N THR A 196 7.91 -19.40 -22.64
CA THR A 196 6.75 -19.65 -23.52
C THR A 196 5.43 -19.08 -22.99
N LYS A 197 5.36 -18.75 -21.68
CA LYS A 197 4.14 -18.32 -20.96
C LYS A 197 3.02 -19.37 -20.90
N GLU A 198 3.25 -20.56 -21.41
CA GLU A 198 2.31 -21.68 -21.36
C GLU A 198 2.17 -22.19 -19.93
N ILE A 199 0.99 -22.72 -19.60
CA ILE A 199 0.71 -23.29 -18.28
C ILE A 199 1.40 -24.64 -18.21
N VAL A 200 2.39 -24.76 -17.34
CA VAL A 200 3.13 -26.01 -17.09
C VAL A 200 2.39 -26.85 -16.03
N LYS A 201 1.82 -26.19 -15.02
CA LYS A 201 1.15 -26.86 -13.92
C LYS A 201 0.17 -25.93 -13.22
N VAL A 202 -0.98 -26.43 -12.79
CA VAL A 202 -1.88 -25.70 -11.90
C VAL A 202 -1.77 -26.28 -10.50
N LEU A 203 -1.37 -25.46 -9.53
CA LEU A 203 -1.35 -25.82 -8.12
C LEU A 203 -2.74 -25.61 -7.53
N SER A 204 -3.28 -26.66 -6.91
CA SER A 204 -4.47 -26.52 -6.09
C SER A 204 -4.18 -25.65 -4.86
N PRO A 205 -5.21 -25.04 -4.23
CA PRO A 205 -5.03 -24.26 -2.99
C PRO A 205 -4.28 -25.04 -1.89
N ARG A 206 -4.54 -26.35 -1.77
CA ARG A 206 -3.83 -27.24 -0.83
C ARG A 206 -2.35 -27.39 -1.16
N GLN A 207 -2.01 -27.63 -2.43
CA GLN A 207 -0.61 -27.76 -2.87
C GLN A 207 0.15 -26.45 -2.71
N ARG A 208 -0.46 -25.34 -3.14
CA ARG A 208 0.07 -23.98 -3.00
C ARG A 208 0.31 -23.63 -1.53
N GLY A 209 -0.66 -23.94 -0.68
CA GLY A 209 -0.56 -23.75 0.77
C GLY A 209 0.56 -24.58 1.41
N ALA A 210 0.72 -25.84 1.01
CA ALA A 210 1.80 -26.68 1.53
C ALA A 210 3.19 -26.13 1.16
N LEU A 211 3.38 -25.67 -0.07
CA LEU A 211 4.62 -24.98 -0.50
C LEU A 211 4.83 -23.69 0.29
N LEU A 212 3.75 -22.93 0.53
CA LEU A 212 3.82 -21.70 1.32
C LEU A 212 4.31 -21.99 2.75
N LEU A 213 3.70 -22.96 3.45
CA LEU A 213 4.12 -23.34 4.81
C LEU A 213 5.57 -23.81 4.85
N LYS A 214 5.99 -24.63 3.88
CA LYS A 214 7.37 -25.09 3.75
C LYS A 214 8.35 -23.91 3.66
N ARG A 215 8.07 -22.93 2.79
CA ARG A 215 8.90 -21.73 2.60
C ARG A 215 8.92 -20.81 3.82
N LEU A 216 7.82 -20.77 4.57
CA LEU A 216 7.75 -20.08 5.87
C LEU A 216 8.37 -20.88 7.02
N ARG A 217 8.89 -22.09 6.77
CA ARG A 217 9.42 -23.05 7.77
C ARG A 217 8.39 -23.46 8.84
N ILE A 218 7.10 -23.37 8.51
CA ILE A 218 6.03 -23.84 9.37
C ILE A 218 5.87 -25.35 9.10
N THR A 219 6.34 -26.17 10.03
CA THR A 219 6.38 -27.64 9.90
C THR A 219 5.77 -28.35 11.12
N GLY A 220 5.68 -29.68 11.05
CA GLY A 220 5.26 -30.52 12.18
C GLY A 220 3.88 -30.16 12.76
N ALA A 221 3.81 -30.04 14.09
CA ALA A 221 2.56 -29.71 14.79
C ALA A 221 2.00 -28.33 14.42
N ALA A 222 2.87 -27.33 14.20
CA ALA A 222 2.44 -25.99 13.84
C ALA A 222 1.76 -25.96 12.46
N ALA A 223 2.27 -26.74 11.49
CA ALA A 223 1.67 -26.83 10.15
C ALA A 223 0.24 -27.41 10.17
N ARG A 224 -0.09 -28.28 11.14
CA ARG A 224 -1.43 -28.88 11.28
C ARG A 224 -2.53 -27.87 11.60
N LYS A 225 -2.18 -26.68 12.11
CA LYS A 225 -3.13 -25.58 12.34
C LYS A 225 -3.72 -25.02 11.04
N PHE A 226 -3.04 -25.20 9.90
CA PHE A 226 -3.35 -24.48 8.67
C PHE A 226 -4.07 -25.36 7.64
N ARG A 227 -5.20 -24.86 7.14
CA ARG A 227 -5.95 -25.45 6.03
C ARG A 227 -6.16 -24.42 4.93
N PHE A 228 -6.08 -24.85 3.68
CA PHE A 228 -6.24 -23.97 2.52
C PHE A 228 -7.47 -24.39 1.72
N VAL A 229 -8.37 -23.44 1.46
CA VAL A 229 -9.60 -23.66 0.68
C VAL A 229 -9.60 -22.79 -0.55
N GLU A 230 -10.26 -23.27 -1.60
CA GLU A 230 -10.47 -22.48 -2.80
C GLU A 230 -11.45 -21.34 -2.53
N GLY A 231 -11.11 -20.16 -3.04
CA GLY A 231 -12.01 -19.03 -3.07
C GLY A 231 -11.38 -17.79 -3.71
N ASP A 232 -12.24 -16.83 -4.04
CA ASP A 232 -11.89 -15.54 -4.60
C ASP A 232 -12.73 -14.45 -3.93
N ILE A 233 -12.07 -13.40 -3.43
CA ILE A 233 -12.74 -12.30 -2.74
C ILE A 233 -13.72 -11.54 -3.63
N GLU A 234 -13.53 -11.58 -4.96
CA GLU A 234 -14.43 -10.93 -5.91
C GLU A 234 -15.76 -11.69 -6.08
N LYS A 235 -15.87 -12.93 -5.58
CA LYS A 235 -17.08 -13.74 -5.64
C LYS A 235 -17.91 -13.61 -4.36
N PRO A 236 -19.26 -13.66 -4.46
CA PRO A 236 -20.13 -13.73 -3.29
C PRO A 236 -19.71 -14.87 -2.34
N LEU A 237 -19.67 -14.57 -1.03
CA LEU A 237 -19.22 -15.50 0.02
C LEU A 237 -17.85 -16.14 -0.29
N PHE A 238 -16.97 -15.37 -0.94
CA PHE A 238 -15.66 -15.78 -1.44
C PHE A 238 -15.68 -16.91 -2.48
N GLY A 239 -16.85 -17.32 -3.00
CA GLY A 239 -16.96 -18.49 -3.87
C GLY A 239 -16.52 -19.82 -3.21
N ILE A 240 -16.40 -19.86 -1.87
CA ILE A 240 -16.05 -21.08 -1.13
C ILE A 240 -17.17 -22.11 -1.32
N ALA A 241 -16.85 -23.38 -1.55
CA ALA A 241 -17.85 -24.44 -1.72
C ALA A 241 -18.78 -24.57 -0.50
N GLU A 242 -20.06 -24.92 -0.72
CA GLU A 242 -21.07 -24.99 0.35
C GLU A 242 -20.67 -25.93 1.49
N ALA A 243 -20.09 -27.08 1.18
CA ALA A 243 -19.61 -28.03 2.20
C ALA A 243 -18.52 -27.40 3.11
N ASP A 244 -17.63 -26.58 2.56
CA ASP A 244 -16.64 -25.85 3.34
C ASP A 244 -17.26 -24.70 4.13
N ARG A 245 -18.23 -23.98 3.56
CA ARG A 245 -18.97 -22.93 4.28
C ARG A 245 -19.71 -23.50 5.49
N LYS A 246 -20.37 -24.65 5.35
CA LYS A 246 -21.06 -25.34 6.46
C LYS A 246 -20.08 -25.70 7.59
N ARG A 247 -18.91 -26.25 7.26
CA ARG A 247 -17.84 -26.54 8.24
C ARG A 247 -17.31 -25.28 8.93
N LEU A 248 -17.12 -24.22 8.16
CA LEU A 248 -16.66 -22.93 8.69
C LEU A 248 -17.71 -22.34 9.65
N ARG A 249 -18.98 -22.25 9.24
CA ARG A 249 -20.07 -21.70 10.07
C ARG A 249 -20.16 -22.35 11.46
N ALA A 250 -19.91 -23.65 11.57
CA ALA A 250 -19.99 -24.38 12.84
C ALA A 250 -18.85 -24.09 13.83
N SER A 251 -17.70 -23.60 13.36
CA SER A 251 -16.47 -23.53 14.18
C SER A 251 -15.80 -22.16 14.19
N LEU A 252 -16.06 -21.34 13.18
CA LEU A 252 -15.34 -20.10 12.94
C LEU A 252 -15.63 -19.07 14.03
N THR A 253 -14.56 -18.48 14.54
CA THR A 253 -14.62 -17.42 15.55
C THR A 253 -14.29 -16.06 14.96
N HIS A 254 -13.37 -16.01 14.00
CA HIS A 254 -12.86 -14.76 13.48
C HIS A 254 -12.66 -14.83 11.97
N VAL A 255 -12.80 -13.68 11.32
CA VAL A 255 -12.37 -13.47 9.94
C VAL A 255 -11.34 -12.35 9.93
N ILE A 256 -10.16 -12.59 9.35
CA ILE A 256 -9.18 -11.56 9.03
C ILE A 256 -9.25 -11.33 7.52
N HIS A 257 -9.74 -10.16 7.12
CA HIS A 257 -9.77 -9.77 5.71
C HIS A 257 -8.57 -8.90 5.37
N CYS A 258 -7.49 -9.55 4.91
CA CYS A 258 -6.24 -8.90 4.52
C CYS A 258 -6.04 -8.81 3.00
N ALA A 259 -6.83 -9.55 2.20
CA ALA A 259 -6.71 -9.52 0.74
C ALA A 259 -7.13 -8.17 0.16
N ALA A 260 -6.28 -7.60 -0.69
CA ALA A 260 -6.52 -6.36 -1.41
C ALA A 260 -5.63 -6.32 -2.67
N SER A 261 -5.96 -5.46 -3.64
CA SER A 261 -4.95 -4.99 -4.57
C SER A 261 -4.24 -3.78 -3.96
N VAL A 262 -2.92 -3.86 -3.83
CA VAL A 262 -2.04 -2.81 -3.28
C VAL A 262 -1.19 -2.15 -4.38
N SER A 263 -1.58 -2.34 -5.63
CA SER A 263 -0.91 -1.76 -6.78
C SER A 263 -1.40 -0.33 -6.99
N PHE A 264 -0.48 0.64 -6.97
CA PHE A 264 -0.84 2.05 -7.16
C PHE A 264 -1.07 2.40 -8.63
N ASP A 265 -0.72 1.51 -9.55
CA ASP A 265 -0.86 1.66 -11.00
C ASP A 265 -2.09 0.91 -11.55
N ASP A 266 -2.88 0.25 -10.69
CA ASP A 266 -4.04 -0.51 -11.15
C ASP A 266 -5.15 0.44 -11.64
N PRO A 267 -5.85 0.10 -12.74
CA PRO A 267 -7.04 0.82 -13.15
C PRO A 267 -8.10 0.83 -12.03
N TYR A 268 -8.92 1.88 -11.99
CA TYR A 268 -9.96 2.06 -10.98
C TYR A 268 -10.83 0.80 -10.80
N GLU A 269 -11.35 0.23 -11.91
CA GLU A 269 -12.21 -0.96 -11.87
C GLU A 269 -11.54 -2.16 -11.19
N THR A 270 -10.25 -2.38 -11.46
CA THR A 270 -9.49 -3.47 -10.82
C THR A 270 -9.33 -3.21 -9.32
N SER A 271 -9.00 -1.97 -8.94
CA SER A 271 -8.91 -1.56 -7.54
C SER A 271 -10.26 -1.68 -6.82
N PHE A 272 -11.36 -1.28 -7.47
CA PHE A 272 -12.71 -1.34 -6.92
C PHE A 272 -13.15 -2.78 -6.67
N ARG A 273 -12.96 -3.67 -7.65
CA ARG A 273 -13.31 -5.08 -7.52
C ARG A 273 -12.54 -5.76 -6.38
N ALA A 274 -11.23 -5.53 -6.31
CA ALA A 274 -10.41 -6.14 -5.28
C ALA A 274 -10.69 -5.57 -3.89
N ASN A 275 -10.81 -4.23 -3.75
CA ASN A 275 -10.83 -3.57 -2.45
C ASN A 275 -12.26 -3.33 -1.95
N VAL A 276 -13.18 -2.85 -2.79
CA VAL A 276 -14.55 -2.52 -2.39
C VAL A 276 -15.45 -3.75 -2.47
N LEU A 277 -15.54 -4.39 -3.64
CA LEU A 277 -16.35 -5.61 -3.79
C LEU A 277 -15.79 -6.75 -2.93
N GLY A 278 -14.46 -6.90 -2.88
CA GLY A 278 -13.79 -7.83 -1.97
C GLY A 278 -14.17 -7.64 -0.50
N CYS A 279 -14.18 -6.39 -0.03
CA CYS A 279 -14.62 -6.03 1.32
C CYS A 279 -16.10 -6.36 1.54
N ARG A 280 -16.99 -5.96 0.63
CA ARG A 280 -18.43 -6.26 0.70
C ARG A 280 -18.71 -7.77 0.80
N ASN A 281 -18.03 -8.57 -0.02
CA ASN A 281 -18.15 -10.03 0.05
C ASN A 281 -17.62 -10.60 1.37
N ALA A 282 -16.59 -10.00 1.95
CA ALA A 282 -16.02 -10.41 3.23
C ALA A 282 -16.93 -10.09 4.42
N LEU A 283 -17.52 -8.90 4.43
CA LEU A 283 -18.50 -8.47 5.41
C LEU A 283 -19.75 -9.35 5.33
N ALA A 284 -20.28 -9.57 4.12
CA ALA A 284 -21.42 -10.47 3.90
C ALA A 284 -21.14 -11.91 4.34
N PHE A 285 -19.95 -12.45 4.07
CA PHE A 285 -19.54 -13.76 4.57
C PHE A 285 -19.58 -13.80 6.10
N SER A 286 -18.95 -12.81 6.75
CA SER A 286 -18.82 -12.73 8.21
C SER A 286 -20.19 -12.59 8.89
N ARG A 287 -21.06 -11.75 8.32
CA ARG A 287 -22.44 -11.62 8.76
C ARG A 287 -23.21 -12.93 8.66
N SER A 288 -23.08 -13.66 7.55
CA SER A 288 -23.73 -14.97 7.39
C SER A 288 -23.25 -16.02 8.40
N VAL A 289 -22.03 -15.86 8.93
CA VAL A 289 -21.51 -16.70 10.01
C VAL A 289 -22.02 -16.22 11.36
N GLN A 290 -22.09 -14.90 11.59
CA GLN A 290 -22.61 -14.30 12.82
C GLN A 290 -24.09 -14.64 13.06
N GLU A 291 -24.92 -14.56 12.03
CA GLU A 291 -26.37 -14.78 12.10
C GLU A 291 -26.76 -16.26 12.14
N ALA A 292 -25.79 -17.18 11.96
CA ALA A 292 -26.06 -18.61 12.03
C ALA A 292 -26.48 -19.04 13.44
N GLU A 293 -27.43 -19.95 13.53
CA GLU A 293 -27.84 -20.54 14.80
C GLU A 293 -26.64 -21.22 15.49
N GLY A 294 -26.48 -20.95 16.80
CA GLY A 294 -25.34 -21.45 17.57
C GLY A 294 -23.98 -20.87 17.17
N SER A 295 -23.95 -19.75 16.44
CA SER A 295 -22.71 -19.14 15.95
C SER A 295 -21.68 -18.89 17.05
N ARG A 296 -20.45 -19.28 16.77
CA ARG A 296 -19.26 -19.03 17.62
C ARG A 296 -18.49 -17.78 17.19
N PHE A 297 -19.03 -17.03 16.23
CA PHE A 297 -18.38 -15.85 15.70
C PHE A 297 -18.21 -14.80 16.80
N VAL A 298 -17.04 -14.16 16.81
CA VAL A 298 -16.64 -13.13 17.77
C VAL A 298 -16.47 -11.81 17.03
N CYS A 299 -15.60 -11.76 16.01
CA CYS A 299 -15.28 -10.51 15.34
C CYS A 299 -14.71 -10.69 13.92
N HIS A 300 -15.00 -9.72 13.06
CA HIS A 300 -14.31 -9.47 11.80
C HIS A 300 -13.18 -8.45 11.98
N VAL A 301 -11.99 -8.73 11.46
CA VAL A 301 -10.86 -7.79 11.43
C VAL A 301 -10.63 -7.37 9.98
N ALA A 302 -10.95 -6.12 9.66
CA ALA A 302 -10.77 -5.52 8.34
C ALA A 302 -9.41 -4.80 8.27
N ILE A 303 -8.61 -5.10 7.24
CA ILE A 303 -7.34 -4.42 6.99
C ILE A 303 -7.53 -3.34 5.94
N GLU A 304 -7.42 -2.09 6.38
CA GLU A 304 -7.53 -0.90 5.53
C GLU A 304 -6.15 -0.27 5.31
N THR A 305 -6.08 1.06 5.25
CA THR A 305 -4.84 1.83 5.11
C THR A 305 -4.96 3.10 5.92
N SER A 306 -3.88 3.54 6.56
CA SER A 306 -3.87 4.86 7.22
C SER A 306 -4.04 5.98 6.19
N TYR A 307 -3.85 5.72 4.89
CA TYR A 307 -4.00 6.71 3.83
C TYR A 307 -5.45 6.94 3.35
N ILE A 308 -6.47 6.38 4.02
CA ILE A 308 -7.89 6.74 3.77
C ILE A 308 -8.17 8.23 3.97
N HIS A 309 -7.29 8.92 4.70
CA HIS A 309 -7.31 10.36 4.95
C HIS A 309 -6.87 11.20 3.76
N GLY A 310 -6.46 10.57 2.65
CA GLY A 310 -5.95 11.18 1.43
C GLY A 310 -4.76 12.11 1.67
N ARG A 311 -4.55 13.05 0.74
CA ARG A 311 -3.46 14.02 0.87
C ARG A 311 -3.78 15.05 1.95
N ARG A 312 -2.87 15.20 2.91
CA ARG A 312 -2.90 16.27 3.92
C ARG A 312 -1.50 16.87 4.06
N LYS A 313 -1.43 18.19 4.31
CA LYS A 313 -0.15 18.88 4.51
C LYS A 313 0.00 19.24 5.98
N ARG A 314 0.87 18.51 6.69
CA ARG A 314 1.24 18.77 8.11
C ARG A 314 0.04 18.82 9.07
N THR A 315 -1.03 18.10 8.74
CA THR A 315 -2.23 18.01 9.58
C THR A 315 -2.34 16.61 10.18
N ILE A 316 -2.78 16.54 11.43
CA ILE A 316 -3.04 15.28 12.11
C ILE A 316 -4.26 14.60 11.47
N ALA A 317 -4.09 13.32 11.15
CA ALA A 317 -5.15 12.41 10.78
C ALA A 317 -5.50 11.59 12.03
N GLN A 318 -6.66 11.89 12.62
CA GLN A 318 -7.14 11.24 13.83
C GLN A 318 -7.70 9.86 13.50
N GLU A 319 -7.53 8.91 14.42
CA GLU A 319 -8.06 7.55 14.30
C GLU A 319 -9.60 7.54 14.20
N SER A 320 -10.29 8.41 14.92
CA SER A 320 -11.76 8.51 14.89
C SER A 320 -12.34 9.10 13.60
N ALA A 321 -11.53 9.82 12.81
CA ALA A 321 -12.03 10.59 11.68
C ALA A 321 -12.09 9.77 10.39
N LEU A 322 -13.21 9.86 9.67
CA LEU A 322 -13.29 9.49 8.25
C LEU A 322 -13.95 10.65 7.50
N ALA A 323 -13.13 11.56 7.00
CA ALA A 323 -13.58 12.74 6.26
C ALA A 323 -12.97 12.72 4.86
N PHE A 324 -13.74 13.17 3.86
CA PHE A 324 -13.24 13.27 2.50
C PHE A 324 -12.04 14.25 2.48
N PRO A 325 -10.89 13.87 1.89
CA PRO A 325 -9.69 14.69 1.94
C PRO A 325 -9.88 16.02 1.20
N PRO A 326 -9.53 17.17 1.81
CA PRO A 326 -9.56 18.47 1.14
C PRO A 326 -8.70 18.54 -0.12
N HIS A 327 -7.63 17.72 -0.16
CA HIS A 327 -6.69 17.65 -1.27
C HIS A 327 -6.77 16.34 -2.05
N PHE A 328 -7.91 15.65 -2.03
CA PHE A 328 -8.17 14.45 -2.83
C PHE A 328 -7.25 13.25 -2.49
N TYR A 329 -7.40 12.17 -3.24
CA TYR A 329 -6.62 10.94 -3.07
C TYR A 329 -5.40 10.90 -4.00
N ASN A 330 -4.33 10.27 -3.55
CA ASN A 330 -3.10 10.18 -4.34
C ASN A 330 -3.21 9.16 -5.48
N ASN A 331 -3.98 8.09 -5.27
CA ASN A 331 -4.17 6.99 -6.21
C ASN A 331 -5.51 6.26 -5.93
N PHE A 332 -5.91 5.39 -6.87
CA PHE A 332 -7.14 4.61 -6.72
C PHE A 332 -7.12 3.61 -5.56
N TYR A 333 -5.94 3.18 -5.11
CA TYR A 333 -5.84 2.31 -3.94
C TYR A 333 -6.34 3.02 -2.68
N GLU A 334 -5.86 4.23 -2.39
CA GLU A 334 -6.32 5.00 -1.22
C GLU A 334 -7.83 5.29 -1.31
N LEU A 335 -8.31 5.71 -2.48
CA LEU A 335 -9.73 6.00 -2.72
C LEU A 335 -10.61 4.77 -2.47
N THR A 336 -10.27 3.64 -3.07
CA THR A 336 -11.07 2.41 -2.95
C THR A 336 -10.99 1.79 -1.55
N LYS A 337 -9.89 1.98 -0.83
CA LYS A 337 -9.80 1.62 0.59
C LYS A 337 -10.65 2.52 1.49
N ALA A 338 -10.75 3.81 1.18
CA ALA A 338 -11.67 4.69 1.90
C ALA A 338 -13.14 4.27 1.67
N MET A 339 -13.51 3.90 0.44
CA MET A 339 -14.83 3.33 0.14
C MET A 339 -15.08 2.00 0.86
N ALA A 340 -14.08 1.11 0.95
CA ALA A 340 -14.17 -0.13 1.70
C ALA A 340 -14.35 0.10 3.21
N SER A 341 -13.69 1.13 3.76
CA SER A 341 -13.90 1.58 5.14
C SER A 341 -15.34 2.03 5.39
N ILE A 342 -15.99 2.69 4.42
CA ILE A 342 -17.41 3.08 4.51
C ILE A 342 -18.33 1.85 4.51
N GLU A 343 -18.07 0.84 3.68
CA GLU A 343 -18.84 -0.41 3.73
C GLU A 343 -18.67 -1.12 5.08
N THR A 344 -17.48 -1.05 5.68
CA THR A 344 -17.25 -1.58 7.02
C THR A 344 -18.08 -0.84 8.09
N ASP A 345 -18.14 0.50 8.03
CA ASP A 345 -19.00 1.29 8.92
C ASP A 345 -20.48 0.94 8.74
N ARG A 346 -20.94 0.78 7.49
CA ARG A 346 -22.31 0.37 7.19
C ARG A 346 -22.62 -1.00 7.80
N ALA A 347 -21.73 -1.98 7.61
CA ALA A 347 -21.90 -3.30 8.20
C ALA A 347 -21.93 -3.28 9.74
N LEU A 348 -21.08 -2.46 10.37
CA LEU A 348 -21.08 -2.26 11.82
C LEU A 348 -22.40 -1.66 12.31
N ILE A 349 -22.79 -0.51 11.75
CA ILE A 349 -23.85 0.34 12.30
C ILE A 349 -25.24 -0.08 11.84
N GLN A 350 -25.39 -0.41 10.55
CA GLN A 350 -26.67 -0.75 9.95
C GLN A 350 -26.99 -2.24 10.08
N GLU A 351 -25.96 -3.10 10.01
CA GLU A 351 -26.14 -4.55 9.98
C GLU A 351 -25.75 -5.24 11.30
N GLY A 352 -25.20 -4.50 12.27
CA GLY A 352 -24.81 -5.04 13.58
C GLY A 352 -23.64 -6.02 13.52
N LEU A 353 -22.79 -5.96 12.48
CA LEU A 353 -21.63 -6.82 12.38
C LEU A 353 -20.55 -6.38 13.37
N ARG A 354 -20.05 -7.31 14.19
CA ARG A 354 -18.90 -7.05 15.07
C ARG A 354 -17.63 -6.95 14.22
N VAL A 355 -17.12 -5.73 14.04
CA VAL A 355 -15.96 -5.46 13.19
C VAL A 355 -14.99 -4.43 13.78
N THR A 356 -13.69 -4.71 13.62
CA THR A 356 -12.56 -3.82 13.93
C THR A 356 -11.83 -3.45 12.65
N GLN A 357 -11.45 -2.17 12.52
CA GLN A 357 -10.67 -1.67 11.39
C GLN A 357 -9.21 -1.41 11.80
N LEU A 358 -8.27 -2.07 11.13
CA LEU A 358 -6.84 -1.85 11.33
C LEU A 358 -6.25 -1.15 10.10
N LEU A 359 -5.56 -0.03 10.33
CA LEU A 359 -5.13 0.90 9.31
C LEU A 359 -3.60 1.00 9.33
N PRO A 360 -2.88 0.05 8.72
CA PRO A 360 -1.43 0.15 8.58
C PRO A 360 -1.03 1.33 7.68
N SER A 361 0.13 1.93 7.99
CA SER A 361 0.82 2.84 7.08
C SER A 361 1.63 2.06 6.03
N ILE A 362 2.75 2.61 5.54
CA ILE A 362 3.57 1.92 4.52
C ILE A 362 4.26 0.72 5.18
N VAL A 363 3.77 -0.47 4.89
CA VAL A 363 4.32 -1.71 5.44
C VAL A 363 5.67 -2.03 4.78
N ILE A 364 6.71 -2.17 5.59
CA ILE A 364 8.06 -2.58 5.17
C ILE A 364 8.44 -3.92 5.79
N GLY A 365 9.61 -4.45 5.40
CA GLY A 365 10.13 -5.72 5.90
C GLY A 365 10.18 -5.83 7.43
N HIS A 366 10.29 -7.06 7.91
CA HIS A 366 10.32 -7.38 9.33
C HIS A 366 11.37 -6.52 10.07
N SER A 367 11.02 -5.94 11.22
CA SER A 367 11.83 -4.95 11.95
C SER A 367 13.26 -5.42 12.21
N ARG A 368 13.40 -6.68 12.65
CA ARG A 368 14.69 -7.33 12.91
C ARG A 368 15.42 -7.84 11.67
N THR A 369 14.74 -8.57 10.77
CA THR A 369 15.43 -9.30 9.67
C THR A 369 15.41 -8.57 8.34
N GLY A 370 14.58 -7.53 8.17
CA GLY A 370 14.34 -6.86 6.90
C GLY A 370 13.53 -7.69 5.90
N ASN A 371 13.11 -8.90 6.27
CA ASN A 371 12.42 -9.83 5.39
C ASN A 371 11.07 -9.25 4.94
N ASN A 372 10.92 -9.07 3.63
CA ASN A 372 9.70 -8.56 2.98
C ASN A 372 8.79 -9.68 2.43
N ARG A 373 9.05 -10.94 2.81
CA ARG A 373 8.36 -12.17 2.37
C ARG A 373 8.24 -12.29 0.84
N GLY A 374 9.24 -11.80 0.11
CA GLY A 374 9.29 -11.79 -1.35
C GLY A 374 8.45 -10.69 -2.01
N ASP A 375 8.04 -9.66 -1.27
CA ASP A 375 7.36 -8.50 -1.84
C ASP A 375 8.33 -7.61 -2.63
N THR A 376 7.90 -7.17 -3.81
CA THR A 376 8.69 -6.32 -4.71
C THR A 376 8.03 -4.98 -4.98
N LYS A 377 7.01 -4.60 -4.19
CA LYS A 377 6.17 -3.42 -4.44
C LYS A 377 6.54 -2.27 -3.49
N VAL A 378 5.91 -1.12 -3.71
CA VAL A 378 6.03 0.10 -2.89
C VAL A 378 7.50 0.45 -2.63
N VAL A 379 8.01 0.29 -1.40
CA VAL A 379 9.38 0.66 -1.00
C VAL A 379 10.44 -0.32 -1.51
N ASN A 380 10.09 -1.57 -1.81
CA ASN A 380 11.04 -2.56 -2.33
C ASN A 380 11.40 -2.28 -3.80
N ALA A 381 10.46 -1.77 -4.59
CA ALA A 381 10.67 -1.42 -5.99
C ALA A 381 11.81 -0.42 -6.26
N PRO A 382 11.88 0.76 -5.59
CA PRO A 382 12.99 1.70 -5.74
C PRO A 382 14.31 1.14 -5.24
N ILE A 383 14.33 0.46 -4.09
CA ILE A 383 15.55 -0.14 -3.54
C ILE A 383 16.15 -1.12 -4.56
N ASN A 384 15.30 -1.96 -5.16
CA ASN A 384 15.71 -2.89 -6.21
C ASN A 384 16.11 -2.19 -7.51
N ALA A 385 15.50 -1.06 -7.85
CA ALA A 385 15.90 -0.26 -9.00
C ALA A 385 17.29 0.38 -8.79
N PHE A 386 17.52 1.00 -7.64
CA PHE A 386 18.77 1.65 -7.27
C PHE A 386 19.93 0.65 -7.22
N GLY A 387 19.74 -0.50 -6.59
CA GLY A 387 20.76 -1.55 -6.55
C GLY A 387 21.13 -2.06 -7.94
N ARG A 388 20.14 -2.37 -8.78
CA ARG A 388 20.37 -2.84 -10.16
C ARG A 388 21.04 -1.79 -11.03
N ALA A 389 20.66 -0.52 -10.90
CA ALA A 389 21.28 0.56 -11.64
C ALA A 389 22.76 0.66 -11.28
N LYS A 390 23.11 0.64 -9.99
CA LYS A 390 24.50 0.67 -9.55
C LYS A 390 25.33 -0.49 -10.10
N GLU A 391 24.84 -1.71 -9.98
CA GLU A 391 25.59 -2.88 -10.48
C GLU A 391 25.77 -2.85 -12.00
N ALA A 392 24.76 -2.34 -12.74
CA ALA A 392 24.91 -2.11 -14.17
C ALA A 392 26.03 -1.11 -14.47
N LEU A 393 26.14 -0.02 -13.70
CA LEU A 393 27.23 0.95 -13.82
C LEU A 393 28.60 0.35 -13.51
N GLU A 394 28.70 -0.47 -12.47
CA GLU A 394 29.93 -1.14 -12.08
C GLU A 394 30.37 -2.20 -13.10
N SER A 395 29.42 -2.78 -13.85
CA SER A 395 29.67 -3.75 -14.92
C SER A 395 30.04 -3.15 -16.29
N LEU A 396 29.87 -1.84 -16.48
CA LEU A 396 30.24 -1.15 -17.73
C LEU A 396 31.76 -0.92 -17.78
N GLY A 397 32.45 -1.70 -18.61
CA GLY A 397 33.88 -1.55 -18.92
C GLY A 397 34.12 -0.99 -20.33
N GLY A 398 35.28 -0.37 -20.53
CA GLY A 398 35.87 -0.19 -21.86
C GLY A 398 35.91 1.23 -22.40
N ASP A 399 34.79 1.75 -22.90
CA ASP A 399 34.79 2.92 -23.81
C ASP A 399 34.15 4.20 -23.24
N LEU A 400 34.57 5.36 -23.77
CA LEU A 400 34.11 6.69 -23.34
C LEU A 400 32.59 6.87 -23.52
N ALA A 401 32.00 6.30 -24.57
CA ALA A 401 30.58 6.34 -24.84
C ALA A 401 29.77 5.49 -23.84
N ASP A 402 30.27 4.31 -23.46
CA ASP A 402 29.62 3.44 -22.48
C ASP A 402 29.74 4.00 -21.07
N ARG A 403 30.84 4.67 -20.76
CA ARG A 403 31.00 5.45 -19.51
C ARG A 403 30.06 6.64 -19.44
N ALA A 404 29.87 7.37 -20.54
CA ALA A 404 28.93 8.49 -20.61
C ALA A 404 27.47 8.02 -20.50
N ARG A 405 27.11 6.93 -21.19
CA ARG A 405 25.81 6.28 -21.08
C ARG A 405 25.55 5.75 -19.67
N GLY A 406 26.53 5.06 -19.09
CA GLY A 406 26.50 4.64 -17.70
C GLY A 406 26.27 5.84 -16.78
N TRP A 407 27.11 6.86 -16.84
CA TRP A 407 26.97 8.06 -16.01
C TRP A 407 25.57 8.72 -16.12
N LEU A 408 25.00 8.80 -17.32
CA LEU A 408 23.66 9.35 -17.55
C LEU A 408 22.58 8.46 -16.92
N VAL A 409 22.60 7.15 -17.20
CA VAL A 409 21.68 6.15 -16.61
C VAL A 409 21.79 6.15 -15.08
N GLY A 410 22.99 6.27 -14.54
CA GLY A 410 23.24 6.35 -13.11
C GLY A 410 22.69 7.62 -12.48
N THR A 411 22.97 8.77 -13.07
CA THR A 411 22.44 10.06 -12.58
C THR A 411 20.92 10.10 -12.55
N ILE A 412 20.30 9.49 -13.56
CA ILE A 412 18.86 9.39 -13.71
C ILE A 412 18.27 8.37 -12.73
N ALA A 413 18.85 7.17 -12.66
CA ALA A 413 18.35 6.11 -11.81
C ALA A 413 18.54 6.41 -10.34
N THR A 414 19.45 7.31 -9.97
CA THR A 414 19.66 7.75 -8.58
C THR A 414 19.00 9.09 -8.26
N ALA A 415 18.31 9.73 -9.19
CA ALA A 415 17.50 10.91 -8.91
C ALA A 415 16.18 10.49 -8.26
N PHE A 416 15.97 10.88 -7.00
CA PHE A 416 14.75 10.59 -6.26
C PHE A 416 13.95 11.88 -6.09
N PRO A 417 12.72 11.96 -6.64
CA PRO A 417 11.85 13.11 -6.49
C PRO A 417 11.26 13.12 -5.08
N ALA A 418 11.97 13.73 -4.14
CA ALA A 418 11.45 13.95 -2.79
C ALA A 418 12.00 15.24 -2.19
N ASP A 419 11.17 15.89 -1.38
CA ASP A 419 11.64 16.93 -0.47
C ASP A 419 12.50 16.30 0.63
N ARG A 420 13.64 16.92 0.96
CA ARG A 420 14.61 16.44 1.97
C ARG A 420 13.95 16.17 3.32
N SER A 421 13.04 17.05 3.70
CA SER A 421 12.40 17.11 5.00
C SER A 421 11.01 16.47 5.03
N ALA A 422 10.56 15.88 3.92
CA ALA A 422 9.35 15.06 3.94
C ALA A 422 9.53 13.86 4.87
N GLU A 423 8.56 13.66 5.75
CA GLU A 423 8.50 12.54 6.69
C GLU A 423 7.66 11.41 6.11
N LEU A 424 8.19 10.18 6.16
CA LEU A 424 7.54 8.95 5.70
C LEU A 424 7.19 8.09 6.91
N ASN A 425 5.96 7.57 6.92
CA ASN A 425 5.50 6.63 7.92
C ASN A 425 5.70 5.19 7.44
N LEU A 426 6.81 4.55 7.82
CA LEU A 426 7.10 3.15 7.50
C LEU A 426 6.89 2.29 8.73
N VAL A 427 6.03 1.27 8.63
CA VAL A 427 5.73 0.34 9.72
C VAL A 427 6.25 -1.06 9.37
N PRO A 428 7.00 -1.74 10.25
CA PRO A 428 7.43 -3.11 10.00
C PRO A 428 6.26 -4.10 10.00
N VAL A 429 6.29 -5.05 9.06
CA VAL A 429 5.21 -6.05 8.88
C VAL A 429 4.92 -6.88 10.13
N ASP A 430 5.94 -7.15 10.95
CA ASP A 430 5.82 -7.91 12.19
C ASP A 430 5.00 -7.15 13.24
N ARG A 431 5.14 -5.83 13.33
CA ARG A 431 4.31 -4.98 14.19
C ARG A 431 2.86 -4.95 13.70
N VAL A 432 2.64 -4.88 12.39
CA VAL A 432 1.29 -4.90 11.81
C VAL A 432 0.62 -6.25 12.09
N ALA A 433 1.30 -7.37 11.83
CA ALA A 433 0.79 -8.70 12.11
C ALA A 433 0.51 -8.91 13.60
N ALA A 434 1.37 -8.42 14.50
CA ALA A 434 1.11 -8.46 15.94
C ALA A 434 -0.18 -7.70 16.31
N GLY A 435 -0.42 -6.53 15.71
CA GLY A 435 -1.67 -5.77 15.89
C GLY A 435 -2.90 -6.53 15.40
N ILE A 436 -2.79 -7.20 14.25
CA ILE A 436 -3.86 -8.07 13.71
C ILE A 436 -4.20 -9.20 14.68
N LEU A 437 -3.19 -9.91 15.19
CA LEU A 437 -3.39 -11.02 16.11
C LEU A 437 -3.90 -10.55 17.47
N ALA A 438 -3.46 -9.39 17.94
CA ALA A 438 -3.95 -8.78 19.17
C ALA A 438 -5.44 -8.43 19.08
N ALA A 439 -5.89 -7.87 17.94
CA ALA A 439 -7.30 -7.52 17.73
C ALA A 439 -8.27 -8.71 17.85
N LEU A 440 -7.80 -9.95 17.63
CA LEU A 440 -8.61 -11.17 17.83
C LEU A 440 -9.02 -11.41 19.29
N HIS A 441 -8.38 -10.72 20.23
CA HIS A 441 -8.64 -10.85 21.67
C HIS A 441 -9.19 -9.56 22.30
N THR A 442 -9.40 -8.52 21.50
CA THR A 442 -9.79 -7.19 21.97
C THR A 442 -11.17 -6.79 21.43
N PRO A 443 -12.27 -7.32 21.98
CA PRO A 443 -13.61 -6.80 21.78
C PRO A 443 -13.74 -5.27 21.86
N GLU A 444 -12.99 -4.56 22.72
CA GLU A 444 -13.02 -3.09 22.81
C GLU A 444 -12.57 -2.38 21.53
N ALA A 445 -11.87 -3.08 20.63
CA ALA A 445 -11.49 -2.54 19.33
C ALA A 445 -12.63 -2.60 18.30
N ILE A 446 -13.78 -3.22 18.62
CA ILE A 446 -14.95 -3.22 17.73
C ILE A 446 -15.49 -1.80 17.63
N GLY A 447 -15.73 -1.35 16.39
CA GLY A 447 -16.11 0.02 16.07
C GLY A 447 -14.97 1.04 16.16
N ALA A 448 -13.76 0.61 16.51
CA ALA A 448 -12.58 1.45 16.44
C ALA A 448 -11.87 1.32 15.09
N ARG A 449 -11.28 2.42 14.66
CA ARG A 449 -10.17 2.45 13.71
C ARG A 449 -8.88 2.54 14.50
N VAL A 450 -7.94 1.67 14.19
CA VAL A 450 -6.63 1.64 14.85
C VAL A 450 -5.55 1.85 13.80
N HIS A 451 -4.85 2.97 13.87
CA HIS A 451 -3.67 3.22 13.04
C HIS A 451 -2.54 2.29 13.51
N LEU A 452 -2.14 1.37 12.64
CA LEU A 452 -0.90 0.60 12.79
C LEU A 452 0.21 1.37 12.09
N ALA A 453 0.51 2.55 12.63
CA ALA A 453 1.51 3.49 12.14
C ALA A 453 2.57 3.76 13.23
N THR A 454 3.54 4.61 12.93
CA THR A 454 4.60 4.98 13.87
C THR A 454 4.68 6.49 14.08
N ASP A 455 4.95 6.90 15.32
CA ASP A 455 5.35 8.26 15.70
C ASP A 455 6.82 8.54 15.40
N ASN A 456 7.65 7.50 15.29
CA ASN A 456 9.05 7.58 14.87
C ASN A 456 9.15 7.62 13.33
N ARG A 457 8.81 8.75 12.71
CA ARG A 457 8.85 8.89 11.24
C ARG A 457 10.28 9.04 10.72
N ILE A 458 10.54 8.54 9.51
CA ILE A 458 11.84 8.68 8.84
C ILE A 458 11.78 9.80 7.81
N ARG A 459 12.81 10.65 7.73
CA ARG A 459 12.89 11.69 6.71
C ARG A 459 13.43 11.15 5.40
N SER A 460 13.07 11.79 4.28
CA SER A 460 13.66 11.46 2.97
C SER A 460 15.19 11.52 2.99
N GLU A 461 15.78 12.49 3.71
CA GLU A 461 17.24 12.59 3.86
C GLU A 461 17.86 11.37 4.58
N ASP A 462 17.19 10.82 5.59
CA ASP A 462 17.63 9.61 6.29
C ASP A 462 17.50 8.37 5.41
N VAL A 463 16.39 8.26 4.66
CA VAL A 463 16.20 7.20 3.66
C VAL A 463 17.37 7.18 2.68
N MET A 464 17.77 8.34 2.17
CA MET A 464 18.91 8.44 1.26
C MET A 464 20.23 8.11 1.92
N ARG A 465 20.47 8.63 3.12
CA ARG A 465 21.70 8.37 3.87
C ARG A 465 21.87 6.88 4.11
N ILE A 466 20.84 6.20 4.61
CA ILE A 466 20.83 4.75 4.83
C ILE A 466 21.00 3.99 3.50
N THR A 467 20.30 4.41 2.44
CA THR A 467 20.45 3.79 1.11
C THR A 467 21.89 3.92 0.60
N ARG A 468 22.53 5.07 0.81
CA ARG A 468 23.94 5.29 0.47
C ARG A 468 24.88 4.44 1.32
N GLU A 469 24.68 4.41 2.63
CA GLU A 469 25.50 3.60 3.55
C GLU A 469 25.43 2.10 3.21
N GLU A 470 24.22 1.58 3.01
CA GLU A 470 23.98 0.13 2.87
C GLU A 470 24.16 -0.36 1.44
N LEU A 471 23.65 0.38 0.45
CA LEU A 471 23.71 -0.01 -0.97
C LEU A 471 24.95 0.58 -1.68
N GLY A 472 25.54 1.64 -1.13
CA GLY A 472 26.62 2.39 -1.77
C GLY A 472 26.15 3.14 -3.03
N VAL A 473 24.88 3.53 -3.07
CA VAL A 473 24.27 4.28 -4.18
C VAL A 473 24.19 5.75 -3.79
N ASN A 474 24.77 6.65 -4.59
CA ASN A 474 24.63 8.09 -4.40
C ASN A 474 23.28 8.57 -4.96
N VAL A 475 22.22 8.40 -4.15
CA VAL A 475 20.91 8.99 -4.42
C VAL A 475 21.00 10.51 -4.33
N ARG A 476 20.50 11.21 -5.34
CA ARG A 476 20.38 12.67 -5.40
C ARG A 476 18.91 13.05 -5.25
N LEU A 477 18.61 14.04 -4.43
CA LEU A 477 17.26 14.62 -4.43
C LEU A 477 17.16 15.58 -5.59
N ALA A 478 16.07 15.42 -6.33
CA ALA A 478 15.64 16.39 -7.31
C ALA A 478 14.30 16.94 -6.86
N ASP A 479 14.05 18.22 -7.17
CA ASP A 479 12.76 18.83 -6.89
C ASP A 479 11.66 17.97 -7.54
N PRO A 480 10.66 17.50 -6.78
CA PRO A 480 9.66 16.57 -7.30
C PRO A 480 8.88 17.11 -8.50
N THR A 481 8.56 18.40 -8.48
CA THR A 481 7.78 19.08 -9.52
C THR A 481 8.59 19.18 -10.81
N LEU A 482 9.84 19.63 -10.72
CA LEU A 482 10.76 19.70 -11.86
C LEU A 482 11.08 18.30 -12.41
N THR A 483 11.27 17.34 -11.52
CA THR A 483 11.57 15.96 -11.90
C THR A 483 10.42 15.35 -12.68
N ARG A 484 9.18 15.53 -12.21
CA ARG A 484 7.98 14.99 -12.86
C ARG A 484 7.69 15.62 -14.21
N ASN A 485 7.75 16.96 -14.28
CA ASN A 485 7.20 17.68 -15.41
C ASN A 485 8.25 18.01 -16.49
N LEU A 486 9.55 17.96 -16.15
CA LEU A 486 10.64 18.28 -17.07
C LEU A 486 11.65 17.14 -17.20
N THR A 487 12.22 16.69 -16.08
CA THR A 487 13.32 15.72 -16.11
C THR A 487 12.86 14.34 -16.58
N LEU A 488 11.78 13.78 -16.02
CA LEU A 488 11.29 12.44 -16.31
C LEU A 488 10.86 12.25 -17.78
N PRO A 489 10.13 13.17 -18.43
CA PRO A 489 9.81 13.05 -19.86
C PRO A 489 11.06 13.03 -20.76
N VAL A 490 12.02 13.93 -20.50
CA VAL A 490 13.28 14.00 -21.25
C VAL A 490 14.09 12.73 -21.05
N VAL A 491 14.25 12.30 -19.80
CA VAL A 491 14.92 11.06 -19.42
C VAL A 491 14.28 9.84 -20.07
N LYS A 492 12.95 9.76 -20.05
CA LYS A 492 12.20 8.66 -20.65
C LYS A 492 12.43 8.61 -22.15
N ALA A 493 12.37 9.76 -22.83
CA ALA A 493 12.65 9.84 -24.26
C ALA A 493 14.08 9.38 -24.59
N VAL A 494 15.07 9.79 -23.79
CA VAL A 494 16.46 9.36 -23.95
C VAL A 494 16.61 7.85 -23.72
N LEU A 495 16.03 7.30 -22.66
CA LEU A 495 16.11 5.85 -22.38
C LEU A 495 15.41 5.02 -23.44
N LEU A 496 14.28 5.47 -23.97
CA LEU A 496 13.61 4.82 -25.09
C LEU A 496 14.47 4.87 -26.35
N ALA A 497 15.09 6.02 -26.64
CA ALA A 497 16.03 6.16 -27.76
C ALA A 497 17.29 5.29 -27.60
N MET A 498 17.68 4.99 -26.36
CA MET A 498 18.78 4.07 -26.02
C MET A 498 18.35 2.59 -25.98
N ASN A 499 17.13 2.26 -26.41
CA ASN A 499 16.57 0.90 -26.35
C ASN A 499 16.52 0.30 -24.93
N GLU A 500 16.26 1.15 -23.92
CA GLU A 500 16.13 0.79 -22.51
C GLU A 500 14.69 0.96 -21.97
N PRO A 501 13.67 0.32 -22.58
CA PRO A 501 12.26 0.53 -22.22
C PRO A 501 11.91 0.02 -20.81
N LYS A 502 12.67 -0.93 -20.28
CA LYS A 502 12.46 -1.46 -18.91
C LYS A 502 12.82 -0.41 -17.87
N LEU A 503 13.95 0.29 -18.04
CA LEU A 503 14.39 1.36 -17.12
C LEU A 503 13.45 2.57 -17.21
N ALA A 504 13.05 2.96 -18.42
CA ALA A 504 12.08 4.03 -18.64
C ALA A 504 10.77 3.78 -17.87
N ARG A 505 10.23 2.56 -17.94
CA ARG A 505 9.02 2.16 -17.20
C ARG A 505 9.23 2.13 -15.69
N VAL A 506 10.42 1.74 -15.21
CA VAL A 506 10.73 1.77 -13.77
C VAL A 506 10.77 3.20 -13.25
N LEU A 507 11.42 4.13 -13.97
CA LEU A 507 11.51 5.53 -13.57
C LEU A 507 10.14 6.22 -13.55
N GLU A 508 9.30 5.95 -14.55
CA GLU A 508 7.93 6.43 -14.58
C GLU A 508 7.14 5.97 -13.35
N LYS A 509 7.23 4.67 -13.01
CA LYS A 509 6.62 4.13 -11.79
C LYS A 509 7.16 4.77 -10.52
N LEU A 510 8.47 5.01 -10.45
CA LEU A 510 9.08 5.67 -9.29
C LEU A 510 8.61 7.12 -9.14
N GLY A 511 8.51 7.87 -10.23
CA GLY A 511 7.94 9.21 -10.23
C GLY A 511 6.50 9.25 -9.75
N THR A 512 5.65 8.34 -10.25
CA THR A 512 4.24 8.26 -9.86
C THR A 512 4.05 7.82 -8.41
N ILE A 513 4.83 6.84 -7.93
CA ILE A 513 4.69 6.31 -6.57
C ILE A 513 5.29 7.27 -5.54
N PHE A 514 6.52 7.74 -5.75
CA PHE A 514 7.25 8.51 -4.75
C PHE A 514 7.09 10.02 -4.88
N GLY A 515 6.85 10.56 -6.07
CA GLY A 515 6.60 12.00 -6.23
C GLY A 515 5.38 12.46 -5.42
N VAL A 516 4.37 11.60 -5.27
CA VAL A 516 3.15 11.96 -4.53
C VAL A 516 3.36 11.98 -3.02
N TYR A 517 4.13 11.03 -2.49
CA TYR A 517 4.42 10.92 -1.05
C TYR A 517 5.63 11.74 -0.61
N GLY A 518 6.56 12.04 -1.52
CA GLY A 518 7.76 12.84 -1.29
C GLY A 518 7.53 14.35 -1.30
N GLU A 519 6.34 14.82 -1.68
CA GLU A 519 5.97 16.24 -1.73
C GLU A 519 5.04 16.66 -0.58
N TRP A 520 5.55 16.73 0.65
CA TRP A 520 4.86 17.36 1.81
C TRP A 520 3.41 16.91 2.06
N GLY A 521 2.98 15.79 1.47
CA GLY A 521 1.57 15.43 1.26
C GLY A 521 1.09 14.26 2.10
N GLN A 522 1.94 13.74 2.98
CA GLN A 522 1.54 12.69 3.90
C GLN A 522 0.80 13.27 5.12
N PRO A 523 -0.37 12.73 5.48
CA PRO A 523 -0.97 13.01 6.77
C PRO A 523 -0.07 12.54 7.93
N ILE A 524 -0.10 13.29 9.03
CA ILE A 524 0.52 12.85 10.29
C ILE A 524 -0.49 11.94 10.97
N HIS A 525 -0.32 10.63 10.87
CA HIS A 525 -1.20 9.68 11.52
C HIS A 525 -1.03 9.78 13.04
N ASP A 526 -2.13 10.09 13.73
CA ASP A 526 -2.18 9.93 15.18
C ASP A 526 -2.08 8.44 15.52
N VAL A 527 -1.40 8.11 16.62
CA VAL A 527 -1.17 6.74 17.05
C VAL A 527 -1.36 6.64 18.56
N GLY A 528 -2.05 5.58 18.99
CA GLY A 528 -2.29 5.38 20.41
C GLY A 528 -3.18 4.19 20.68
N ASN A 529 -4.17 3.93 19.82
CA ASN A 529 -5.06 2.77 20.00
C ASN A 529 -4.35 1.43 19.79
N ASP A 530 -3.24 1.40 19.04
CA ASP A 530 -2.42 0.20 18.89
C ASP A 530 -1.83 -0.27 20.23
N VAL A 531 -1.50 0.68 21.12
CA VAL A 531 -1.04 0.40 22.48
C VAL A 531 -2.24 0.30 23.44
N ARG A 532 -3.11 1.30 23.45
CA ARG A 532 -4.21 1.45 24.42
C ARG A 532 -5.28 0.38 24.30
N LEU A 533 -5.67 0.02 23.08
CA LEU A 533 -6.71 -0.98 22.83
C LEU A 533 -6.08 -2.35 22.57
N LEU A 534 -5.12 -2.43 21.65
CA LEU A 534 -4.56 -3.73 21.24
C LEU A 534 -3.45 -4.24 22.18
N GLY A 535 -3.01 -3.45 23.16
CA GLY A 535 -2.01 -3.87 24.14
C GLY A 535 -0.62 -4.13 23.54
N LEU A 536 -0.30 -3.56 22.38
CA LEU A 536 1.02 -3.68 21.79
C LEU A 536 2.06 -2.91 22.63
N PRO A 537 3.35 -3.30 22.58
CA PRO A 537 4.40 -2.59 23.30
C PRO A 537 4.40 -1.08 23.02
N ILE A 538 4.54 -0.27 24.08
CA ILE A 538 4.59 1.20 24.01
C ILE A 538 5.71 1.66 23.06
N ARG A 539 6.88 1.00 23.15
CA ARG A 539 8.00 1.26 22.25
C ARG A 539 7.69 0.65 20.87
N ARG A 540 7.39 1.50 19.91
CA ARG A 540 7.24 1.11 18.50
C ARG A 540 8.62 0.80 17.89
N PRO A 541 8.70 -0.07 16.86
CA PRO A 541 9.95 -0.37 16.20
C PRO A 541 10.67 0.88 15.69
N ASP A 542 12.01 0.87 15.73
CA ASP A 542 12.78 1.93 15.13
C ASP A 542 12.68 1.89 13.60
N THR A 543 12.09 2.93 13.02
CA THR A 543 11.81 3.02 11.59
C THR A 543 13.09 3.11 10.76
N ALA A 544 14.10 3.84 11.25
CA ALA A 544 15.39 3.96 10.59
C ALA A 544 16.13 2.62 10.59
N GLY A 545 16.18 1.93 11.74
CA GLY A 545 16.71 0.59 11.87
C GLY A 545 16.00 -0.44 10.99
N ALA A 546 14.66 -0.43 10.96
CA ALA A 546 13.88 -1.33 10.12
C ALA A 546 14.12 -1.07 8.62
N PHE A 547 14.19 0.20 8.21
CA PHE A 547 14.52 0.56 6.82
C PHE A 547 15.95 0.14 6.45
N ARG A 548 16.92 0.27 7.37
CA ARG A 548 18.27 -0.24 7.17
C ARG A 548 18.30 -1.75 6.99
N MET A 549 17.56 -2.49 7.81
CA MET A 549 17.43 -3.94 7.66
C MET A 549 16.77 -4.33 6.34
N LEU A 550 15.77 -3.57 5.89
CA LEU A 550 15.15 -3.76 4.57
C LEU A 550 16.18 -3.63 3.44
N CYS A 551 17.03 -2.59 3.47
CA CYS A 551 18.11 -2.40 2.49
C CYS A 551 19.10 -3.57 2.50
N ARG A 552 19.51 -4.01 3.68
CA ARG A 552 20.43 -5.15 3.86
C ARG A 552 19.84 -6.45 3.33
N HIS A 553 18.59 -6.75 3.65
CA HIS A 553 17.89 -7.93 3.17
C HIS A 553 17.75 -7.92 1.64
N ASN A 554 17.27 -6.82 1.06
CA ASN A 554 17.15 -6.69 -0.40
C ASN A 554 18.49 -6.88 -1.11
N LYS A 555 19.57 -6.31 -0.57
CA LYS A 555 20.91 -6.42 -1.14
C LYS A 555 21.47 -7.84 -1.03
N HIS A 556 21.50 -8.41 0.17
CA HIS A 556 22.25 -9.63 0.46
C HIS A 556 21.43 -10.89 0.19
N VAL A 557 20.15 -10.93 0.60
CA VAL A 557 19.31 -12.12 0.47
C VAL A 557 18.71 -12.21 -0.94
N GLN A 558 18.14 -11.10 -1.42
CA GLN A 558 17.36 -11.10 -2.67
C GLN A 558 18.15 -10.66 -3.91
N GLU A 559 19.37 -10.14 -3.74
CA GLU A 559 20.17 -9.53 -4.81
C GLU A 559 19.34 -8.57 -5.66
N PHE A 560 18.66 -7.64 -4.98
CA PHE A 560 17.77 -6.66 -5.59
C PHE A 560 16.65 -7.26 -6.46
N GLY A 561 16.13 -8.42 -6.04
CA GLY A 561 15.06 -9.15 -6.72
C GLY A 561 15.51 -10.02 -7.90
N ARG A 562 16.82 -10.30 -8.03
CA ARG A 562 17.34 -11.29 -9.00
C ARG A 562 17.08 -12.71 -8.55
N VAL A 563 17.15 -12.97 -7.25
CA VAL A 563 16.76 -14.27 -6.69
C VAL A 563 15.23 -14.33 -6.70
N ARG A 564 14.68 -15.06 -7.68
CA ARG A 564 13.24 -15.18 -7.90
C ARG A 564 12.67 -16.54 -7.53
N ASP A 565 13.52 -17.57 -7.48
CA ASP A 565 13.09 -18.89 -7.06
C ASP A 565 12.69 -18.83 -5.57
N PRO A 566 11.42 -19.09 -5.23
CA PRO A 566 10.98 -18.88 -3.85
C PRO A 566 11.55 -19.89 -2.86
N ASP A 567 12.02 -21.06 -3.32
CA ASP A 567 12.66 -22.05 -2.46
C ASP A 567 14.11 -21.65 -2.15
N GLU A 568 14.82 -21.09 -3.12
CA GLU A 568 16.13 -20.46 -2.91
C GLU A 568 16.04 -19.21 -2.01
N VAL A 569 15.04 -18.35 -2.20
CA VAL A 569 14.80 -17.21 -1.30
C VAL A 569 14.60 -17.71 0.14
N ALA A 570 13.76 -18.72 0.35
CA ALA A 570 13.52 -19.29 1.68
C ALA A 570 14.80 -19.90 2.31
N ARG A 571 15.65 -20.56 1.51
CA ARG A 571 16.95 -21.08 1.97
C ARG A 571 17.87 -19.95 2.41
N ARG A 572 17.97 -18.88 1.63
CA ARG A 572 18.79 -17.71 1.96
C ARG A 572 18.25 -16.98 3.18
N GLU A 573 16.95 -16.77 3.28
CA GLU A 573 16.30 -16.18 4.47
C GLU A 573 16.62 -16.96 5.75
N ARG A 574 16.72 -18.29 5.68
CA ARG A 574 17.16 -19.12 6.81
C ARG A 574 18.61 -18.83 7.22
N ALA A 575 19.55 -18.90 6.27
CA ALA A 575 20.96 -18.61 6.56
C ALA A 575 21.15 -17.16 7.07
N TRP A 576 20.36 -16.24 6.54
CA TRP A 576 20.32 -14.84 6.95
C TRP A 576 19.89 -14.66 8.40
N GLU A 577 18.80 -15.32 8.83
CA GLU A 577 18.36 -15.28 10.22
C GLU A 577 19.38 -15.91 11.17
N GLU A 578 19.95 -17.07 10.82
CA GLU A 578 21.00 -17.72 11.62
C GLU A 578 22.23 -16.82 11.78
N ALA A 579 22.62 -16.08 10.73
CA ALA A 579 23.72 -15.11 10.82
C ALA A 579 23.37 -13.87 11.66
N ILE A 580 22.13 -13.35 11.54
CA ILE A 580 21.65 -12.25 12.39
C ILE A 580 21.69 -12.68 13.87
N ASP A 581 21.16 -13.86 14.20
CA ASP A 581 21.16 -14.39 15.57
C ASP A 581 22.59 -14.47 16.13
N ALA A 582 23.54 -15.02 15.36
CA ALA A 582 24.93 -15.13 15.77
C ALA A 582 25.61 -13.76 15.96
N ILE A 583 25.37 -12.80 15.06
CA ILE A 583 25.95 -11.45 15.15
C ILE A 583 25.41 -10.70 16.37
N GLU A 584 24.09 -10.74 16.61
CA GLU A 584 23.49 -10.07 17.76
C GLU A 584 23.95 -10.70 19.08
N PHE A 585 24.08 -12.04 19.12
CA PHE A 585 24.60 -12.76 20.28
C PHE A 585 26.06 -12.38 20.58
N GLU A 586 26.93 -12.38 19.58
CA GLU A 586 28.36 -12.08 19.75
C GLU A 586 28.61 -10.61 20.10
N THR A 587 27.88 -9.68 19.48
CA THR A 587 28.14 -8.25 19.63
C THR A 587 27.34 -7.58 20.74
N GLY A 588 26.30 -8.25 21.26
CA GLY A 588 25.33 -7.68 22.20
C GLY A 588 24.52 -6.50 21.62
N ARG A 589 24.60 -6.25 20.30
CA ARG A 589 23.96 -5.12 19.62
C ARG A 589 22.98 -5.63 18.58
N GLN A 590 21.84 -4.97 18.45
CA GLN A 590 20.92 -5.23 17.33
C GLN A 590 21.62 -4.94 16.01
N VAL A 591 21.48 -5.83 15.03
CA VAL A 591 22.17 -5.71 13.74
C VAL A 591 21.84 -4.37 13.08
N ALA A 592 20.59 -3.89 13.20
CA ALA A 592 20.16 -2.59 12.68
C ALA A 592 21.00 -1.39 13.18
N SER A 593 21.57 -1.48 14.39
CA SER A 593 22.41 -0.42 14.98
C SER A 593 23.88 -0.46 14.52
N VAL A 594 24.33 -1.59 13.97
CA VAL A 594 25.73 -1.79 13.51
C VAL A 594 26.00 -0.99 12.24
N ALA A 595 27.18 -0.37 12.13
CA ALA A 595 27.57 0.38 10.93
C ALA A 595 27.72 -0.53 9.69
N ALA A 596 27.45 -0.01 8.49
CA ALA A 596 27.42 -0.81 7.25
C ALA A 596 28.76 -1.51 6.90
N SER A 597 29.91 -0.88 7.20
CA SER A 597 31.23 -1.48 6.99
C SER A 597 31.47 -2.66 7.95
N GLU A 598 31.20 -2.45 9.23
CA GLU A 598 31.31 -3.47 10.27
C GLU A 598 30.35 -4.63 10.01
N PHE A 599 29.09 -4.34 9.67
CA PHE A 599 28.09 -5.35 9.35
C PHE A 599 28.54 -6.25 8.19
N ARG A 600 29.09 -5.67 7.10
CA ARG A 600 29.60 -6.46 5.97
C ARG A 600 30.72 -7.42 6.37
N ARG A 601 31.62 -6.98 7.25
CA ARG A 601 32.70 -7.83 7.79
C ARG A 601 32.13 -8.98 8.62
N LEU A 602 31.23 -8.67 9.56
CA LEU A 602 30.58 -9.66 10.42
C LEU A 602 29.76 -10.67 9.60
N LEU A 603 28.99 -10.20 8.62
CA LEU A 603 28.22 -11.05 7.72
C LEU A 603 29.13 -11.96 6.90
N GLY A 604 30.22 -11.43 6.32
CA GLY A 604 31.17 -12.22 5.52
C GLY A 604 31.93 -13.28 6.32
N ALA A 605 32.09 -13.08 7.63
CA ALA A 605 32.62 -14.09 8.54
C ALA A 605 31.64 -15.26 8.79
N ARG A 606 30.33 -15.01 8.66
CA ARG A 606 29.26 -15.99 8.94
C ARG A 606 28.64 -16.61 7.69
N ILE A 607 28.65 -15.92 6.55
CA ILE A 607 28.06 -16.38 5.30
C ILE A 607 29.08 -16.23 4.18
N ASP A 608 29.27 -17.29 3.38
CA ASP A 608 29.90 -17.15 2.08
C ASP A 608 28.96 -16.37 1.15
N LEU A 609 29.27 -15.11 0.88
CA LEU A 609 28.43 -14.20 0.09
C LEU A 609 28.21 -14.66 -1.36
N LYS A 610 29.02 -15.57 -1.91
CA LYS A 610 28.83 -16.12 -3.26
C LYS A 610 27.77 -17.23 -3.29
N SER A 611 27.91 -18.23 -2.43
CA SER A 611 26.96 -19.36 -2.36
C SER A 611 25.76 -19.08 -1.43
N PHE A 612 25.85 -18.02 -0.64
CA PHE A 612 24.96 -17.67 0.46
C PHE A 612 24.75 -18.85 1.44
N ARG A 613 25.83 -19.57 1.77
CA ARG A 613 25.83 -20.66 2.75
C ARG A 613 26.50 -20.21 4.05
N VAL A 614 26.00 -20.71 5.18
CA VAL A 614 26.60 -20.45 6.49
C VAL A 614 28.00 -21.06 6.53
N ARG A 615 28.97 -20.29 7.02
CA ARG A 615 30.32 -20.75 7.33
C ARG A 615 30.28 -21.42 8.69
N HIS A 616 30.61 -22.71 8.72
CA HIS A 616 30.73 -23.48 9.95
C HIS A 616 32.09 -23.27 10.59
#